data_AF-A0A818RFQ0-F1
#
_entry.id   AF-A0A818RFQ0-F1
#
_cell.length_a   1.000
_cell.length_b   1.000
_cell.length_c   1.000
_cell.angle_alpha   90.00
_cell.angle_beta   90.00
_cell.angle_gamma   90.00
#
_symmetry.space_group_name_H-M   'P 1'
#
loop_
_entity.id
_entity.type
_entity.pdbx_description
1 polymer ?
#
loop_
_entity_poly.entity_id
_entity_poly.type
_entity_poly.pdbx_seq_one_letter_code
_entity_poly.pdbx_strand_id
1 'polypeptide(L)'
;MYTVLYLTLILTTGQISFRQAIVTAVATTTDKVSNELVKSRIENGRFINSFNPQYKLPHLGLFLIWKITSRDNTRLPSNKKELDKILPVIRHEKPEELYLTKVGLRFIWIGHASCFIQMNNFRFLVDPVFSKRFGIAPFIGPKRFRPPALNINDLPDDLDAILISHNHMDHLDYPSVKQLNKRYGERLTWFCGRGTRQWFPSYILVHKHRLV
;
A
#
# COMPACT_ATOMS: atom_id res chain seq x y z
N MET A 1 -16.30 26.35 -14.95
CA MET A 1 -17.75 26.05 -14.94
C MET A 1 -17.95 24.71 -15.64
N TYR A 2 -18.73 23.82 -15.03
CA TYR A 2 -18.70 22.37 -15.23
C TYR A 2 -19.24 21.92 -16.59
N THR A 3 -18.63 20.86 -17.15
CA THR A 3 -19.28 19.97 -18.12
C THR A 3 -18.98 18.52 -17.75
N VAL A 4 -20.05 17.73 -17.63
CA VAL A 4 -20.13 16.36 -17.13
C VAL A 4 -19.81 15.37 -18.25
N LEU A 5 -18.96 14.37 -17.99
CA LEU A 5 -18.80 13.20 -18.86
C LEU A 5 -19.75 12.10 -18.38
N TYR A 6 -20.78 11.81 -19.17
CA TYR A 6 -21.57 10.58 -19.03
C TYR A 6 -20.82 9.44 -19.72
N LEU A 7 -20.61 8.33 -19.00
CA LEU A 7 -20.19 7.07 -19.59
C LEU A 7 -21.44 6.19 -19.69
N THR A 8 -21.97 6.01 -20.91
CA THR A 8 -23.04 5.04 -21.15
C THR A 8 -22.39 3.72 -21.54
N LEU A 9 -22.41 2.74 -20.64
CA LEU A 9 -21.97 1.38 -20.90
C LEU A 9 -23.16 0.59 -21.46
N ILE A 10 -23.25 0.43 -22.78
CA ILE A 10 -24.20 -0.51 -23.40
C ILE A 10 -23.47 -1.84 -23.57
N LEU A 11 -23.80 -2.82 -22.72
CA LEU A 11 -23.34 -4.19 -22.83
C LEU A 11 -24.28 -4.96 -23.76
N THR A 12 -23.98 -4.96 -25.05
CA THR A 12 -24.44 -6.01 -25.97
C THR A 12 -23.31 -6.36 -26.93
N THR A 13 -22.89 -7.63 -26.87
CA THR A 13 -22.05 -8.35 -27.84
C THR A 13 -20.68 -7.75 -28.17
N GLY A 14 -19.70 -8.06 -27.32
CA GLY A 14 -18.47 -8.73 -27.77
C GLY A 14 -17.52 -8.07 -28.76
N GLN A 15 -17.60 -6.76 -29.05
CA GLN A 15 -16.56 -6.06 -29.81
C GLN A 15 -16.35 -4.63 -29.29
N ILE A 16 -15.13 -4.32 -28.85
CA ILE A 16 -14.69 -2.95 -28.56
C ILE A 16 -14.10 -2.38 -29.85
N SER A 17 -14.77 -1.41 -30.46
CA SER A 17 -14.25 -0.65 -31.60
C SER A 17 -13.89 0.77 -31.14
N PHE A 18 -12.62 1.16 -31.31
CA PHE A 18 -12.18 2.54 -31.10
C PHE A 18 -12.22 3.28 -32.43
N ARG A 19 -13.08 4.31 -32.55
CA ARG A 19 -13.01 5.28 -33.65
C ARG A 19 -12.40 6.58 -33.14
N GLN A 20 -11.25 6.95 -33.71
CA GLN A 20 -10.60 8.23 -33.45
C GLN A 20 -11.02 9.21 -34.55
N ALA A 21 -11.82 10.23 -34.19
CA ALA A 21 -12.06 11.37 -35.06
C ALA A 21 -10.94 12.39 -34.85
N ILE A 22 -10.20 12.71 -35.91
CA ILE A 22 -9.23 13.81 -35.90
C ILE A 22 -9.99 15.09 -36.30
N VAL A 23 -10.12 16.02 -35.36
CA VAL A 23 -10.52 17.40 -35.65
C VAL A 23 -9.24 18.24 -35.66
N THR A 24 -8.87 18.74 -36.83
CA THR A 24 -7.73 19.64 -37.00
C THR A 24 -8.13 21.06 -36.59
N ALA A 25 -7.58 21.55 -35.49
CA ALA A 25 -7.64 22.96 -35.13
C ALA A 25 -6.26 23.62 -35.34
N VAL A 26 -6.26 24.71 -36.11
CA VAL A 26 -5.10 25.53 -36.48
C VAL A 26 -4.50 26.17 -35.24
N ALA A 27 -3.18 26.09 -35.10
CA ALA A 27 -2.44 26.57 -33.95
C ALA A 27 -2.27 28.10 -33.97
N THR A 28 -2.79 28.78 -32.95
CA THR A 28 -2.28 30.08 -32.51
C THR A 28 -1.34 29.86 -31.34
N THR A 29 -0.12 30.36 -31.48
CA THR A 29 1.00 30.32 -30.54
C THR A 29 0.64 30.88 -29.16
N THR A 30 0.57 29.99 -28.18
CA THR A 30 0.76 30.29 -26.76
C THR A 30 1.73 29.24 -26.21
N ASP A 31 2.80 29.69 -25.57
CA ASP A 31 3.90 28.87 -25.05
C ASP A 31 3.40 27.62 -24.32
N LYS A 32 3.66 26.47 -24.93
CA LYS A 32 3.42 25.15 -24.34
C LYS A 32 4.47 24.91 -23.27
N VAL A 33 4.11 25.09 -22.01
CA VAL A 33 4.73 24.32 -20.93
C VAL A 33 4.44 22.86 -21.26
N SER A 34 5.45 22.13 -21.71
CA SER A 34 5.32 20.72 -22.09
C SER A 34 4.96 19.90 -20.86
N ASN A 35 3.69 19.51 -20.74
CA ASN A 35 3.21 18.45 -19.85
C ASN A 35 3.72 17.07 -20.32
N GLU A 36 5.00 16.95 -20.69
CA GLU A 36 5.64 15.64 -20.74
C GLU A 36 5.93 15.24 -19.29
N LEU A 37 5.11 14.32 -18.76
CA LEU A 37 5.45 13.59 -17.55
C LEU A 37 6.83 12.98 -17.78
N VAL A 38 7.86 13.55 -17.17
CA VAL A 38 9.25 13.12 -17.39
C VAL A 38 9.32 11.64 -17.03
N LYS A 39 9.49 10.78 -18.05
CA LYS A 39 9.57 9.33 -17.88
C LYS A 39 10.64 9.02 -16.84
N SER A 40 10.34 8.06 -15.98
CA SER A 40 11.31 7.58 -15.03
C SER A 40 12.53 6.99 -15.73
N ARG A 41 13.70 7.23 -15.16
CA ARG A 41 14.96 6.70 -15.69
C ARG A 41 15.47 5.57 -14.79
N ILE A 42 16.15 4.59 -15.38
CA ILE A 42 16.88 3.59 -14.62
C ILE A 42 18.36 3.93 -14.77
N GLU A 43 19.01 4.33 -13.67
CA GLU A 43 20.44 4.61 -13.62
C GLU A 43 21.09 3.66 -12.60
N ASN A 44 22.17 2.97 -12.99
CA ASN A 44 22.88 2.00 -12.14
C ASN A 44 21.96 0.94 -11.51
N GLY A 45 20.92 0.52 -12.24
CA GLY A 45 19.93 -0.44 -11.76
C GLY A 45 18.98 0.10 -10.69
N ARG A 46 18.93 1.41 -10.46
CA ARG A 46 17.96 2.08 -9.58
C ARG A 46 17.02 2.93 -10.41
N PHE A 47 15.75 2.90 -10.05
CA PHE A 47 14.77 3.82 -10.61
C PHE A 47 15.01 5.21 -10.02
N ILE A 48 15.23 6.20 -10.88
CA ILE A 48 15.33 7.59 -10.50
C ILE A 48 14.01 8.24 -10.83
N ASN A 49 13.35 8.73 -9.78
CA ASN A 49 12.17 9.54 -9.94
C ASN A 49 12.58 10.87 -10.54
N SER A 50 12.00 11.21 -11.68
CA SER A 50 12.29 12.45 -12.40
C SER A 50 11.82 13.70 -11.64
N PHE A 51 10.98 13.50 -10.62
CA PHE A 51 10.53 14.52 -9.70
C PHE A 51 11.42 14.52 -8.44
N ASN A 52 12.17 15.62 -8.30
CA ASN A 52 12.93 16.01 -7.10
C ASN A 52 14.16 15.15 -6.73
N PRO A 53 15.24 15.19 -7.55
CA PRO A 53 16.52 14.55 -7.20
C PRO A 53 17.22 15.17 -5.97
N GLN A 54 16.69 16.28 -5.44
CA GLN A 54 17.28 17.06 -4.34
C GLN A 54 16.42 17.02 -3.07
N TYR A 55 15.54 16.02 -2.88
CA TYR A 55 14.69 15.96 -1.69
C TYR A 55 15.54 16.02 -0.41
N LYS A 56 15.47 17.15 0.30
CA LYS A 56 16.06 17.34 1.62
C LYS A 56 15.01 16.99 2.65
N LEU A 57 15.40 16.25 3.69
CA LEU A 57 14.53 16.02 4.84
C LEU A 57 14.06 17.38 5.40
N PRO A 58 12.76 17.52 5.74
CA PRO A 58 12.28 18.76 6.35
C PRO A 58 13.02 19.01 7.67
N HIS A 59 13.62 20.18 7.80
CA HIS A 59 14.25 20.61 9.05
C HIS A 59 13.17 20.83 10.13
N LEU A 60 13.59 20.82 11.41
CA LEU A 60 12.69 20.84 12.57
C LEU A 60 11.65 21.99 12.53
N GLY A 61 12.03 23.16 12.01
CA GLY A 61 11.13 24.30 11.85
C GLY A 61 9.97 24.02 10.89
N LEU A 62 10.26 23.46 9.70
CA LEU A 62 9.23 23.02 8.74
C LEU A 62 8.33 21.93 9.34
N PHE A 63 8.90 21.00 10.12
CA PHE A 63 8.11 19.99 10.82
C PHE A 63 7.16 20.61 11.85
N LEU A 64 7.61 21.59 12.64
CA LEU A 64 6.78 22.30 13.61
C LEU A 64 5.67 23.11 12.93
N ILE A 65 6.01 23.86 11.88
CA ILE A 65 5.03 24.60 11.06
C ILE A 65 4.00 23.61 10.52
N TRP A 66 4.43 22.54 9.86
CA TRP A 66 3.53 21.50 9.38
C TRP A 66 2.65 20.95 10.50
N LYS A 67 3.20 20.65 11.68
CA LYS A 67 2.41 20.10 12.79
C LYS A 67 1.36 21.08 13.31
N ILE A 68 1.63 22.39 13.29
CA ILE A 68 0.70 23.44 13.73
C ILE A 68 -0.32 23.78 12.65
N THR A 69 0.12 23.83 11.38
CA THR A 69 -0.73 24.26 10.24
C THR A 69 -1.49 23.10 9.60
N SER A 70 -1.09 21.85 9.85
CA SER A 70 -1.78 20.68 9.31
C SER A 70 -3.14 20.54 9.96
N ARG A 71 -4.17 20.71 9.13
CA ARG A 71 -5.54 20.40 9.53
C ARG A 71 -5.80 18.93 9.32
N ASP A 72 -6.43 18.30 10.30
CA ASP A 72 -7.00 16.97 10.11
C ASP A 72 -8.21 17.09 9.17
N ASN A 73 -8.03 16.69 7.92
CA ASN A 73 -9.08 16.68 6.91
C ASN A 73 -9.74 15.30 6.76
N THR A 74 -9.48 14.36 7.67
CA THR A 74 -10.03 12.99 7.57
C THR A 74 -11.55 12.95 7.78
N ARG A 75 -12.12 13.98 8.42
CA ARG A 75 -13.53 14.05 8.83
C ARG A 75 -13.95 12.88 9.73
N LEU A 76 -12.99 12.24 10.40
CA LEU A 76 -13.25 11.14 11.31
C LEU A 76 -13.54 11.68 12.72
N PRO A 77 -14.51 11.09 13.44
CA PRO A 77 -14.77 11.48 14.81
C PRO A 77 -13.59 11.07 15.69
N SER A 78 -13.19 11.96 16.60
CA SER A 78 -12.17 11.63 17.60
C SER A 78 -12.70 10.68 18.68
N ASN A 79 -14.03 10.61 18.86
CA ASN A 79 -14.68 9.74 19.84
C ASN A 79 -14.66 8.28 19.38
N LYS A 80 -14.15 7.38 20.23
CA LYS A 80 -14.05 5.95 19.92
C LYS A 80 -15.41 5.32 19.60
N LYS A 81 -16.47 5.62 20.37
CA LYS A 81 -17.81 5.02 20.16
C LYS A 81 -18.40 5.44 18.82
N GLU A 82 -18.21 6.68 18.41
CA GLU A 82 -18.65 7.15 17.09
C GLU A 82 -17.80 6.54 15.98
N LEU A 83 -16.48 6.47 16.19
CA LEU A 83 -15.57 5.84 15.24
C LEU A 83 -15.86 4.34 15.07
N ASP A 84 -16.27 3.65 16.13
CA ASP A 84 -16.72 2.25 16.09
C ASP A 84 -18.01 2.08 15.28
N LYS A 85 -18.88 3.11 15.25
CA LYS A 85 -20.09 3.10 14.40
C LYS A 85 -19.77 3.33 12.92
N ILE A 86 -18.83 4.23 12.61
CA ILE A 86 -18.50 4.60 11.22
C ILE A 86 -17.52 3.58 10.59
N LEU A 87 -16.52 3.14 11.37
CA LEU A 87 -15.46 2.24 10.92
C LEU A 87 -15.30 1.06 11.90
N PRO A 88 -16.29 0.16 12.03
CA PRO A 88 -16.18 -0.98 12.93
C PRO A 88 -14.96 -1.85 12.57
N VAL A 89 -14.22 -2.32 13.59
CA VAL A 89 -13.20 -3.35 13.39
C VAL A 89 -13.83 -4.69 13.72
N ILE A 90 -14.04 -5.50 12.68
CA ILE A 90 -14.60 -6.84 12.83
C ILE A 90 -13.48 -7.77 13.26
N ARG A 91 -13.63 -8.40 14.42
CA ARG A 91 -12.71 -9.41 14.94
C ARG A 91 -13.47 -10.72 15.09
N HIS A 92 -12.84 -11.80 14.67
CA HIS A 92 -13.34 -13.15 14.93
C HIS A 92 -12.87 -13.60 16.31
N GLU A 93 -13.77 -14.14 17.12
CA GLU A 93 -13.44 -14.71 18.43
C GLU A 93 -12.48 -15.90 18.31
N LYS A 94 -12.62 -16.66 17.22
CA LYS A 94 -11.81 -17.81 16.85
C LYS A 94 -11.19 -17.61 15.46
N PRO A 95 -10.10 -16.84 15.34
CA PRO A 95 -9.48 -16.55 14.06
C PRO A 95 -9.08 -17.79 13.26
N GLU A 96 -8.77 -18.90 13.92
CA GLU A 96 -8.45 -20.18 13.31
C GLU A 96 -9.57 -20.72 12.41
N GLU A 97 -10.83 -20.42 12.74
CA GLU A 97 -11.98 -20.85 11.95
C GLU A 97 -11.99 -20.21 10.54
N LEU A 98 -11.33 -19.05 10.39
CA LEU A 98 -11.19 -18.37 9.10
C LEU A 98 -10.38 -19.20 8.10
N TYR A 99 -9.59 -20.17 8.55
CA TYR A 99 -8.64 -20.88 7.72
C TYR A 99 -8.96 -22.38 7.58
N LEU A 100 -10.14 -22.83 8.04
CA LEU A 100 -10.55 -24.25 7.96
C LEU A 100 -10.75 -24.70 6.51
N THR A 101 -11.42 -23.88 5.70
CA THR A 101 -11.63 -24.18 4.28
C THR A 101 -10.38 -23.83 3.49
N LYS A 102 -9.76 -24.84 2.88
CA LYS A 102 -8.58 -24.69 2.01
C LYS A 102 -8.89 -24.52 0.52
N VAL A 103 -10.16 -24.61 0.12
CA VAL A 103 -10.57 -24.46 -1.29
C VAL A 103 -11.13 -23.07 -1.53
N GLY A 104 -10.82 -22.47 -2.69
CA GLY A 104 -11.36 -21.19 -3.13
C GLY A 104 -10.50 -19.98 -2.76
N LEU A 105 -11.08 -18.79 -2.94
CA LEU A 105 -10.44 -17.50 -2.67
C LEU A 105 -10.97 -16.92 -1.36
N ARG A 106 -10.06 -16.49 -0.48
CA ARG A 106 -10.38 -15.70 0.71
C ARG A 106 -9.54 -14.45 0.71
N PHE A 107 -10.20 -13.34 1.01
CA PHE A 107 -9.58 -12.04 1.17
C PHE A 107 -10.00 -11.46 2.52
N ILE A 108 -9.03 -11.07 3.34
CA ILE A 108 -9.27 -10.39 4.62
C ILE A 108 -8.50 -9.08 4.58
N TRP A 109 -9.23 -7.98 4.69
CA TRP A 109 -8.63 -6.67 4.85
C TRP A 109 -8.24 -6.46 6.32
N ILE A 110 -6.94 -6.35 6.58
CA ILE A 110 -6.40 -6.16 7.94
C ILE A 110 -6.37 -4.67 8.29
N GLY A 111 -6.25 -3.80 7.30
CA GLY A 111 -6.28 -2.34 7.40
C GLY A 111 -5.13 -1.67 6.65
N HIS A 112 -5.33 -0.42 6.21
CA HIS A 112 -4.43 0.26 5.25
C HIS A 112 -4.27 -0.59 3.97
N ALA A 113 -3.06 -0.84 3.51
CA ALA A 113 -2.75 -1.75 2.40
C ALA A 113 -2.59 -3.22 2.85
N SER A 114 -2.64 -3.49 4.16
CA SER A 114 -2.44 -4.84 4.69
C SER A 114 -3.64 -5.73 4.40
N CYS A 115 -3.40 -6.82 3.67
CA CYS A 115 -4.39 -7.85 3.45
C CYS A 115 -3.81 -9.25 3.58
N PHE A 116 -4.64 -10.18 4.03
CA PHE A 116 -4.41 -11.61 3.95
C PHE A 116 -5.20 -12.17 2.78
N ILE A 117 -4.53 -12.99 1.97
CA ILE A 117 -5.12 -13.62 0.81
C ILE A 117 -4.82 -15.11 0.87
N GLN A 118 -5.86 -15.93 0.70
CA GLN A 118 -5.73 -17.36 0.48
C GLN A 118 -6.30 -17.69 -0.90
N MET A 119 -5.52 -18.39 -1.71
CA MET A 119 -5.93 -18.97 -2.98
C MET A 119 -5.69 -20.47 -2.92
N ASN A 120 -6.75 -21.24 -2.72
CA ASN A 120 -6.67 -22.65 -2.40
C ASN A 120 -5.72 -22.90 -1.22
N ASN A 121 -4.69 -23.73 -1.43
CA ASN A 121 -3.70 -24.08 -0.42
C ASN A 121 -2.58 -23.05 -0.26
N PHE A 122 -2.61 -21.93 -1.00
CA PHE A 122 -1.56 -20.90 -0.94
C PHE A 122 -2.04 -19.68 -0.15
N ARG A 123 -1.28 -19.27 0.88
CA ARG A 123 -1.61 -18.20 1.83
C ARG A 123 -0.51 -17.16 1.85
N PHE A 124 -0.88 -15.89 1.68
CA PHE A 124 0.09 -14.81 1.69
C PHE A 124 -0.47 -13.51 2.26
N LEU A 125 0.45 -12.68 2.75
CA LEU A 125 0.15 -11.30 3.15
C LEU A 125 0.65 -10.32 2.09
N VAL A 126 -0.03 -9.19 1.96
CA VAL A 126 0.46 -8.03 1.22
C VAL A 126 0.66 -6.89 2.19
N ASP A 127 1.79 -6.20 2.10
CA ASP A 127 2.15 -4.98 2.85
C ASP A 127 1.77 -5.03 4.35
N PRO A 128 2.30 -6.01 5.12
CA PRO A 128 1.87 -6.26 6.50
C PRO A 128 2.33 -5.15 7.46
N VAL A 129 1.38 -4.36 7.95
CA VAL A 129 1.59 -3.27 8.92
C VAL A 129 0.67 -3.45 10.13
N PHE A 130 1.23 -4.08 11.17
CA PHE A 130 0.56 -4.34 12.45
C PHE A 130 0.88 -3.27 13.50
N SER A 131 1.90 -2.43 13.28
CA SER A 131 2.27 -1.37 14.20
C SER A 131 1.14 -0.34 14.41
N LYS A 132 1.08 0.23 15.62
CA LYS A 132 0.13 1.30 15.99
C LYS A 132 0.46 2.65 15.33
N ARG A 133 1.76 2.87 15.08
CA ARG A 133 2.31 4.04 14.40
C ARG A 133 3.32 3.54 13.38
N PHE A 134 3.37 4.19 12.23
CA PHE A 134 4.43 4.04 11.24
C PHE A 134 5.18 5.37 11.16
N GLY A 135 6.50 5.35 11.14
CA GLY A 135 7.29 6.57 11.24
C GLY A 135 8.74 6.33 11.66
N ILE A 136 9.52 7.41 11.66
CA ILE A 136 10.97 7.40 11.88
C ILE A 136 11.33 6.84 13.26
N ALA A 137 10.40 6.90 14.23
CA ALA A 137 10.57 6.31 15.56
C ALA A 137 9.23 5.76 16.10
N PRO A 138 9.23 4.85 17.09
CA PRO A 138 8.02 4.24 17.66
C PRO A 138 6.97 5.24 18.15
N PHE A 139 7.41 6.44 18.55
CA PHE A 139 6.57 7.52 19.07
C PHE A 139 6.37 8.67 18.08
N ILE A 140 7.09 8.68 16.96
CA ILE A 140 7.13 9.77 15.99
C ILE A 140 6.61 9.26 14.64
N GLY A 141 5.40 9.69 14.29
CA GLY A 141 4.78 9.37 13.01
C GLY A 141 3.26 9.26 13.12
N PRO A 142 2.56 9.14 11.97
CA PRO A 142 1.13 8.93 11.93
C PRO A 142 0.70 7.73 12.79
N LYS A 143 -0.40 7.91 13.54
CA LYS A 143 -1.04 6.85 14.31
C LYS A 143 -2.23 6.34 13.53
N ARG A 144 -2.38 5.01 13.46
CA ARG A 144 -3.58 4.43 12.85
C ARG A 144 -4.83 4.80 13.65
N PHE A 145 -5.91 5.10 12.94
CA PHE A 145 -7.22 5.40 13.55
C PHE A 145 -7.87 4.15 14.14
N ARG A 146 -7.69 3.00 13.48
CA ARG A 146 -8.28 1.72 13.84
C ARG A 146 -7.19 0.68 14.06
N PRO A 147 -7.29 -0.21 15.06
CA PRO A 147 -6.36 -1.33 15.19
C PRO A 147 -6.47 -2.27 13.98
N PRO A 148 -5.49 -3.15 13.75
CA PRO A 148 -5.61 -4.14 12.69
C PRO A 148 -6.74 -5.14 13.03
N ALA A 149 -7.42 -5.63 11.98
CA ALA A 149 -8.51 -6.60 12.12
C ALA A 149 -8.02 -7.96 12.62
N LEU A 150 -6.80 -8.34 12.23
CA LEU A 150 -6.07 -9.50 12.74
C LEU A 150 -4.79 -9.03 13.42
N ASN A 151 -4.37 -9.72 14.48
CA ASN A 151 -3.02 -9.62 15.01
C ASN A 151 -2.12 -10.66 14.34
N ILE A 152 -0.81 -10.51 14.49
CA ILE A 152 0.15 -11.50 13.95
C ILE A 152 -0.14 -12.89 14.49
N ASN A 153 -0.58 -13.03 15.74
CA ASN A 153 -0.92 -14.32 16.36
C ASN A 153 -2.19 -14.96 15.77
N ASP A 154 -3.08 -14.15 15.18
CA ASP A 154 -4.34 -14.61 14.59
C ASP A 154 -4.17 -15.16 13.16
N LEU A 155 -2.94 -15.08 12.62
CA LEU A 155 -2.58 -15.64 11.31
C LEU A 155 -2.41 -17.17 11.38
N PRO A 156 -2.60 -17.89 10.27
CA PRO A 156 -2.42 -19.34 10.22
C PRO A 156 -0.93 -19.72 10.30
N ASP A 157 -0.64 -20.96 10.69
CA ASP A 157 0.74 -21.46 10.86
C ASP A 157 1.45 -21.82 9.54
N ASP A 158 0.67 -22.03 8.47
CA ASP A 158 1.08 -22.34 7.10
C ASP A 158 0.96 -21.10 6.19
N LEU A 159 1.54 -19.98 6.63
CA LEU A 159 1.72 -18.80 5.76
C LEU A 159 2.91 -19.03 4.82
N ASP A 160 2.68 -18.97 3.51
CA ASP A 160 3.71 -19.27 2.50
C ASP A 160 4.56 -18.06 2.15
N ALA A 161 3.92 -16.89 2.01
CA ALA A 161 4.58 -15.72 1.44
C ALA A 161 4.14 -14.36 2.01
N ILE A 162 5.01 -13.37 1.82
CA ILE A 162 4.71 -11.96 2.02
C ILE A 162 5.11 -11.19 0.76
N LEU A 163 4.22 -10.31 0.30
CA LEU A 163 4.45 -9.42 -0.83
C LEU A 163 4.57 -7.99 -0.32
N ILE A 164 5.68 -7.34 -0.67
CA ILE A 164 5.94 -5.93 -0.37
C ILE A 164 5.89 -5.14 -1.68
N SER A 165 4.93 -4.23 -1.78
CA SER A 165 4.75 -3.38 -2.95
C SER A 165 5.90 -2.38 -3.11
N HIS A 166 6.28 -1.68 -2.03
CA HIS A 166 7.37 -0.70 -2.01
C HIS A 166 7.91 -0.45 -0.60
N ASN A 167 8.92 0.40 -0.47
CA ASN A 167 9.73 0.56 0.75
C ASN A 167 9.29 1.72 1.67
N HIS A 168 8.08 2.25 1.51
CA HIS A 168 7.58 3.28 2.41
C HIS A 168 7.08 2.67 3.72
N MET A 169 7.17 3.41 4.84
CA MET A 169 6.97 2.84 6.18
C MET A 169 5.55 2.38 6.49
N ASP A 170 4.56 2.84 5.74
CA ASP A 170 3.16 2.38 5.80
C ASP A 170 2.90 1.14 4.92
N HIS A 171 3.92 0.61 4.23
CA HIS A 171 3.88 -0.67 3.50
C HIS A 171 4.98 -1.65 3.97
N LEU A 172 6.11 -1.13 4.46
CA LEU A 172 7.26 -1.89 4.95
C LEU A 172 7.55 -1.54 6.42
N ASP A 173 6.84 -2.22 7.32
CA ASP A 173 6.88 -1.95 8.77
C ASP A 173 7.88 -2.87 9.49
N TYR A 174 9.00 -2.31 9.98
CA TYR A 174 10.08 -3.07 10.61
C TYR A 174 9.64 -3.94 11.81
N PRO A 175 8.83 -3.45 12.78
CA PRO A 175 8.30 -4.29 13.83
C PRO A 175 7.45 -5.47 13.32
N SER A 176 6.64 -5.27 12.28
CA SER A 176 5.89 -6.36 11.66
C SER A 176 6.82 -7.37 10.99
N VAL A 177 7.82 -6.91 10.24
CA VAL A 177 8.82 -7.77 9.60
C VAL A 177 9.54 -8.64 10.63
N LYS A 178 10.01 -8.03 11.73
CA LYS A 178 10.71 -8.75 12.81
C LYS A 178 9.81 -9.79 13.47
N GLN A 179 8.55 -9.47 13.75
CA GLN A 179 7.62 -10.39 14.40
C GLN A 179 7.20 -11.54 13.49
N LEU A 180 6.93 -11.27 12.20
CA LEU A 180 6.61 -12.30 11.21
C LEU A 180 7.78 -13.24 10.98
N ASN A 181 8.99 -12.70 10.82
CA ASN A 181 10.19 -13.53 10.67
C ASN A 181 10.46 -14.35 11.94
N LYS A 182 10.21 -13.79 13.13
CA LYS A 182 10.32 -14.54 14.39
C LYS A 182 9.31 -15.70 14.46
N ARG A 183 8.09 -15.52 13.95
CA ARG A 183 7.02 -16.54 13.99
C ARG A 183 7.27 -17.67 12.99
N TYR A 184 7.60 -17.35 11.75
CA TYR A 184 7.64 -18.33 10.65
C TYR A 184 9.05 -18.77 10.25
N GLY A 185 10.08 -17.97 10.57
CA GLY A 185 11.46 -18.26 10.22
C GLY A 185 11.69 -18.40 8.72
N GLU A 186 12.55 -19.36 8.36
CA GLU A 186 12.97 -19.62 6.98
C GLU A 186 11.87 -20.18 6.07
N ARG A 187 10.76 -20.67 6.65
CA ARG A 187 9.61 -21.15 5.86
C ARG A 187 8.91 -20.02 5.11
N LEU A 188 9.04 -18.79 5.58
CA LEU A 188 8.32 -17.65 5.02
C LEU A 188 9.09 -17.00 3.88
N THR A 189 8.49 -16.98 2.70
CA THR A 189 9.11 -16.38 1.52
C THR A 189 8.71 -14.91 1.38
N TRP A 190 9.70 -14.01 1.36
CA TRP A 190 9.45 -12.58 1.14
C TRP A 190 9.68 -12.19 -0.32
N PHE A 191 8.69 -11.57 -0.94
CA PHE A 191 8.73 -10.98 -2.27
C PHE A 191 8.76 -9.47 -2.16
N CYS A 192 9.75 -8.82 -2.78
CA CYS A 192 9.83 -7.36 -2.80
C CYS A 192 10.48 -6.85 -4.10
N GLY A 193 10.35 -5.55 -4.34
CA GLY A 193 11.10 -4.86 -5.39
C GLY A 193 12.63 -5.02 -5.23
N ARG A 194 13.37 -5.01 -6.35
CA ARG A 194 14.82 -5.29 -6.39
C ARG A 194 15.65 -4.43 -5.42
N GLY A 195 15.34 -3.14 -5.33
CA GLY A 195 16.03 -2.21 -4.44
C GLY A 195 15.70 -2.39 -2.96
N THR A 196 14.51 -2.90 -2.65
CA THR A 196 13.99 -3.06 -1.29
C THR A 196 14.71 -4.15 -0.53
N ARG A 197 15.30 -5.16 -1.18
CA ARG A 197 16.02 -6.24 -0.48
C ARG A 197 17.14 -5.72 0.42
N GLN A 198 17.80 -4.63 0.06
CA GLN A 198 18.90 -4.04 0.85
C GLN A 198 18.43 -3.52 2.22
N TRP A 199 17.13 -3.28 2.37
CA TRP A 199 16.52 -2.84 3.63
C TRP A 199 16.33 -4.00 4.62
N PHE A 200 16.16 -5.23 4.14
CA PHE A 200 15.94 -6.38 5.00
C PHE A 200 17.22 -6.79 5.73
N PRO A 201 17.13 -7.16 7.02
CA PRO A 201 18.24 -7.81 7.72
C PRO A 201 18.72 -9.06 6.97
N SER A 202 20.02 -9.33 7.03
CA SER A 202 20.66 -10.43 6.29
C SER A 202 20.10 -11.82 6.63
N TYR A 203 19.53 -12.00 7.83
CA TYR A 203 18.94 -13.25 8.29
C TYR A 203 17.52 -13.51 7.75
N ILE A 204 16.95 -12.59 6.97
CA ILE A 204 15.64 -12.78 6.34
C ILE A 204 15.85 -13.27 4.91
N LEU A 205 15.24 -14.42 4.59
CA LEU A 205 15.23 -14.96 3.22
C LEU A 205 14.25 -14.14 2.38
N VAL A 206 14.77 -13.43 1.36
CA VAL A 206 13.99 -12.53 0.50
C VAL A 206 14.28 -12.84 -0.95
N HIS A 207 13.27 -13.27 -1.70
CA HIS A 207 13.36 -13.51 -3.12
C HIS A 207 13.19 -12.19 -3.89
N LYS A 208 14.13 -11.89 -4.78
CA LYS A 208 14.06 -10.72 -5.66
C LYS A 208 13.22 -11.10 -6.87
N HIS A 209 12.12 -10.40 -7.11
CA HIS A 209 11.35 -10.58 -8.33
C HIS A 209 11.16 -9.26 -9.07
N ARG A 210 11.13 -9.35 -10.40
CA ARG A 210 10.71 -8.27 -11.29
C ARG A 210 9.19 -8.31 -11.33
N LEU A 211 8.54 -7.59 -10.42
CA LEU A 211 7.14 -7.21 -10.65
C LEU A 211 7.19 -6.13 -11.73
N VAL A 212 6.57 -6.44 -12.87
CA VAL A 212 6.73 -5.77 -14.17
C VAL A 212 6.23 -4.34 -14.11
#